data_AF-A0A351C573-F1
#
_entry.id   AF-A0A351C573-F1
#
_cell.length_a   1.000
_cell.length_b   1.000
_cell.length_c   1.000
_cell.angle_alpha   90.00
_cell.angle_beta   90.00
_cell.angle_gamma   90.00
#
_symmetry.space_group_name_H-M   'P 1'
#
loop_
_entity.id
_entity.type
_entity.pdbx_description
1 polymer ?
#
loop_
_entity_poly.entity_id
_entity_poly.type
_entity_poly.pdbx_seq_one_letter_code
_entity_poly.pdbx_strand_id
1 'polypeptide(L)'
;LVDESSASGSEILAGALQDHDRAMIVGRRTFGKGLVQRPFQMRDGSVIQMTVARYFMPSGRLIQTPYADGDLEDYYRDKFEDMEQATYNPAEYLSEIPDSLKFKTANGRDVFGGGGVMPDRVIAPDSTSALSAPIVQNSIARGYAFLFMRNLFDIQGEELRSRWVEDQDGFLSQFKVDPAMWQDYLQFAQNEGLTIGEGEDSFSMDEVNQARSTMETIIKARMAQRLFRSEAWYPVFNQMDPVIEEAMLLWSEANSINSLGN
;
A
#
# COMPACT_ATOMS: atom_id res chain seq x y z
N LEU A 1 -8.28 -3.90 -2.51
CA LEU A 1 -6.86 -4.14 -2.17
C LEU A 1 -6.63 -3.69 -0.74
N VAL A 2 -5.94 -4.51 0.04
CA VAL A 2 -5.57 -4.22 1.43
C VAL A 2 -4.17 -4.76 1.71
N ASP A 3 -3.54 -4.25 2.76
CA ASP A 3 -2.21 -4.66 3.22
C ASP A 3 -2.06 -4.46 4.73
N GLU A 4 -0.88 -4.76 5.28
CA GLU A 4 -0.52 -4.60 6.70
C GLU A 4 -0.67 -3.17 7.23
N SER A 5 -0.66 -2.17 6.34
CA SER A 5 -0.86 -0.75 6.68
C SER A 5 -2.33 -0.35 6.70
N SER A 6 -3.20 -1.18 6.15
CA SER A 6 -4.65 -0.98 6.19
C SER A 6 -5.16 -1.19 7.61
N ALA A 7 -5.60 -0.11 8.26
CA ALA A 7 -6.00 -0.12 9.67
C ALA A 7 -7.28 0.71 9.92
N SER A 8 -8.02 0.38 10.99
CA SER A 8 -9.16 1.15 11.46
C SER A 8 -10.28 1.28 10.42
N GLY A 9 -10.59 2.47 9.92
CA GLY A 9 -11.69 2.69 8.97
C GLY A 9 -11.58 1.83 7.70
N SER A 10 -10.36 1.62 7.19
CA SER A 10 -10.12 0.76 6.02
C SER A 10 -10.49 -0.70 6.30
N GLU A 11 -10.23 -1.18 7.52
CA GLU A 11 -10.57 -2.54 7.92
C GLU A 11 -12.07 -2.72 8.11
N ILE A 12 -12.74 -1.72 8.70
CA ILE A 12 -14.21 -1.71 8.83
C ILE A 12 -14.86 -1.81 7.45
N LEU A 13 -14.40 -1.01 6.48
CA LEU A 13 -14.90 -1.05 5.11
C LEU A 13 -14.63 -2.40 4.43
N ALA A 14 -13.37 -2.86 4.45
CA ALA A 14 -12.99 -4.12 3.82
C ALA A 14 -13.72 -5.32 4.44
N GLY A 15 -13.77 -5.39 5.77
CA GLY A 15 -14.47 -6.46 6.50
C GLY A 15 -15.98 -6.44 6.27
N ALA A 16 -16.61 -5.26 6.24
CA ALA A 16 -18.05 -5.18 5.95
C ALA A 16 -18.38 -5.64 4.53
N LEU A 17 -17.58 -5.25 3.54
CA LEU A 17 -17.76 -5.71 2.16
C LEU A 17 -17.51 -7.21 2.01
N GLN A 18 -16.50 -7.75 2.69
CA GLN A 18 -16.19 -9.19 2.70
C GLN A 18 -17.31 -10.00 3.35
N ASP A 19 -17.73 -9.60 4.56
CA ASP A 19 -18.73 -10.29 5.35
C ASP A 19 -20.11 -10.30 4.67
N HIS A 20 -20.41 -9.29 3.84
CA HIS A 20 -21.63 -9.24 3.03
C HIS A 20 -21.47 -9.82 1.62
N ASP A 21 -20.33 -10.41 1.28
CA ASP A 21 -20.05 -10.94 -0.05
C ASP A 21 -20.25 -9.90 -1.18
N ARG A 22 -20.00 -8.62 -0.85
CA ARG A 22 -20.13 -7.48 -1.78
C ARG A 22 -18.83 -7.12 -2.47
N ALA A 23 -17.70 -7.54 -1.92
CA ALA A 23 -16.41 -7.45 -2.57
C ALA A 23 -15.54 -8.64 -2.19
N MET A 24 -14.68 -9.02 -3.13
CA MET A 24 -13.54 -9.87 -2.87
C MET A 24 -12.39 -9.01 -2.34
N ILE A 25 -11.82 -9.39 -1.22
CA ILE A 25 -10.66 -8.72 -0.62
C ILE A 25 -9.40 -9.41 -1.12
N VAL A 26 -8.47 -8.60 -1.64
CA VAL A 26 -7.23 -9.06 -2.27
C VAL A 26 -6.06 -8.28 -1.67
N GLY A 27 -4.92 -8.92 -1.44
CA GLY A 27 -3.68 -8.29 -0.98
C GLY A 27 -3.05 -9.03 0.20
N ARG A 28 -2.75 -8.34 1.30
CA ARG A 28 -2.12 -8.94 2.49
C ARG A 28 -2.94 -8.69 3.75
N ARG A 29 -2.72 -9.48 4.80
CA ARG A 29 -3.47 -9.36 6.08
C ARG A 29 -3.37 -7.93 6.61
N THR A 30 -4.52 -7.35 6.94
CA THR A 30 -4.59 -6.00 7.51
C THR A 30 -4.06 -5.91 8.94
N PHE A 31 -3.92 -4.69 9.48
CA PHE A 31 -3.25 -4.47 10.76
C PHE A 31 -3.92 -5.14 11.96
N GLY A 32 -5.25 -5.22 12.02
CA GLY A 32 -6.01 -5.72 13.17
C GLY A 32 -6.27 -4.68 14.26
N LYS A 33 -6.55 -3.42 13.92
CA LYS A 33 -6.90 -2.39 14.93
C LYS A 33 -8.41 -2.35 15.11
N GLY A 34 -8.93 -3.20 15.97
CA GLY A 34 -10.33 -3.38 16.39
C GLY A 34 -10.89 -2.40 17.45
N LEU A 35 -10.14 -1.37 17.84
CA LEU A 35 -10.42 -0.53 19.02
C LEU A 35 -10.81 0.91 18.66
N VAL A 36 -11.73 1.47 19.43
CA VAL A 36 -12.08 2.90 19.42
C VAL A 36 -11.47 3.58 20.64
N GLN A 37 -10.63 4.58 20.42
CA GLN A 37 -9.99 5.37 21.47
C GLN A 37 -10.58 6.77 21.50
N ARG A 38 -10.70 7.33 22.71
CA ARG A 38 -11.17 8.71 22.94
C ARG A 38 -10.20 9.44 23.88
N PRO A 39 -9.82 10.69 23.57
CA PRO A 39 -9.07 11.52 24.50
C PRO A 39 -9.94 12.06 25.63
N PHE A 40 -9.41 12.05 26.84
CA PHE A 40 -9.98 12.65 28.04
C PHE A 40 -9.01 13.69 28.57
N GLN A 41 -9.42 14.96 28.50
CA GLN A 41 -8.62 16.09 28.98
C GLN A 41 -8.63 16.12 30.52
N MET A 42 -7.45 16.26 31.11
CA MET A 42 -7.25 16.36 32.55
C MET A 42 -7.15 17.82 32.99
N ARG A 43 -7.33 18.08 34.30
CA ARG A 43 -7.34 19.44 34.86
C ARG A 43 -5.99 20.16 34.75
N ASP A 44 -4.90 19.40 34.69
CA ASP A 44 -3.53 19.90 34.55
C ASP A 44 -3.11 20.14 33.07
N GLY A 45 -4.02 19.92 32.11
CA GLY A 45 -3.74 20.05 30.68
C GLY A 45 -3.21 18.77 30.02
N SER A 46 -2.98 17.69 30.78
CA SER A 46 -2.64 16.39 30.20
C SER A 46 -3.86 15.71 29.54
N VAL A 47 -3.61 14.66 28.75
CA VAL A 47 -4.65 13.90 28.02
C VAL A 47 -4.46 12.40 28.25
N ILE A 48 -5.53 11.72 28.63
CA ILE A 48 -5.60 10.26 28.66
C ILE A 48 -6.24 9.77 27.36
N GLN A 49 -5.54 8.93 26.60
CA GLN A 49 -6.13 8.17 25.49
C GLN A 49 -6.69 6.86 26.05
N MET A 50 -8.01 6.73 26.05
CA MET A 50 -8.67 5.54 26.61
C MET A 50 -9.48 4.81 25.54
N THR A 51 -9.31 3.49 25.47
CA THR A 51 -10.16 2.62 24.67
C THR A 51 -11.55 2.55 25.28
N VAL A 52 -12.57 2.95 24.52
CA VAL A 52 -13.97 3.04 25.00
C VAL A 52 -14.89 2.04 24.31
N ALA A 53 -14.48 1.44 23.20
CA ALA A 53 -15.27 0.43 22.50
C ALA A 53 -14.39 -0.50 21.64
N ARG A 54 -15.01 -1.61 21.24
CA ARG A 54 -14.53 -2.54 20.21
C ARG A 54 -15.52 -2.51 19.06
N TYR A 55 -15.04 -2.65 17.82
CA TYR A 55 -15.95 -2.89 16.69
C TYR A 55 -15.93 -4.35 16.29
N PHE A 56 -17.11 -4.82 15.88
CA PHE A 56 -17.32 -6.17 15.36
C PHE A 56 -17.79 -6.03 13.91
N MET A 57 -17.30 -6.91 13.04
CA MET A 57 -17.74 -6.96 11.65
C MET A 57 -19.18 -7.52 11.56
N PRO A 58 -19.89 -7.38 10.42
CA PRO A 58 -21.26 -7.87 10.28
C PRO A 58 -21.46 -9.36 10.62
N SER A 59 -20.46 -10.22 10.39
CA SER A 59 -20.50 -11.64 10.79
C SER A 59 -20.38 -11.86 12.31
N GLY A 60 -20.13 -10.81 13.09
CA GLY A 60 -19.90 -10.88 14.53
C GLY A 60 -18.45 -11.13 14.94
N ARG A 61 -17.50 -11.19 13.99
CA ARG A 61 -16.08 -11.36 14.29
C ARG A 61 -15.43 -10.08 14.79
N LEU A 62 -14.59 -10.20 15.82
CA LEU A 62 -13.67 -9.14 16.25
C LEU A 62 -12.33 -9.36 15.57
N ILE A 63 -11.83 -8.37 14.83
CA ILE A 63 -10.55 -8.46 14.14
C ILE A 63 -9.37 -7.88 14.93
N GLN A 64 -9.61 -7.40 16.16
CA GLN A 64 -8.53 -6.90 17.02
C GLN A 64 -7.47 -7.98 17.19
N THR A 65 -6.22 -7.67 16.83
CA THR A 65 -5.08 -8.54 17.16
C THR A 65 -5.06 -8.76 18.67
N PRO A 66 -5.06 -10.02 19.15
CA PRO A 66 -4.90 -10.33 20.56
C PRO A 66 -3.67 -9.63 21.11
N TYR A 67 -3.81 -9.12 22.33
CA TYR A 67 -2.69 -8.62 23.11
C TYR A 67 -2.92 -9.12 24.54
N ALA A 68 -1.87 -9.65 25.14
CA ALA A 68 -1.85 -9.99 26.55
C ALA A 68 -1.33 -8.80 27.36
N ASP A 69 -1.53 -8.83 28.68
CA ASP A 69 -0.77 -7.97 29.59
C ASP A 69 0.70 -8.42 29.50
N GLY A 70 1.53 -7.66 28.76
CA GLY A 70 2.88 -8.06 28.40
C GLY A 70 3.68 -6.91 27.81
N ASP A 71 4.93 -7.21 27.44
CA ASP A 71 5.83 -6.25 26.80
C ASP A 71 5.30 -5.85 25.41
N LEU A 72 5.41 -4.57 25.08
CA LEU A 72 5.09 -4.06 23.74
C LEU A 72 5.94 -4.75 22.67
N GLU A 73 7.18 -5.12 23.00
CA GLU A 73 8.07 -5.83 22.07
C GLU A 73 7.53 -7.21 21.70
N ASP A 74 7.03 -7.97 22.69
CA ASP A 74 6.44 -9.29 22.45
C ASP A 74 5.20 -9.19 21.55
N TYR A 75 4.33 -8.20 21.81
CA TYR A 75 3.15 -7.97 20.97
C TYR A 75 3.53 -7.74 19.50
N TYR A 76 4.52 -6.87 19.23
CA TYR A 76 4.89 -6.56 17.86
C TYR A 76 5.63 -7.72 17.19
N ARG A 77 6.49 -8.45 17.91
CA ARG A 77 7.16 -9.64 17.39
C ARG A 77 6.14 -10.67 16.92
N ASP A 78 5.27 -11.13 17.82
CA ASP A 78 4.29 -12.17 17.53
C ASP A 78 3.34 -11.72 16.40
N LYS A 79 2.95 -10.44 16.40
CA LYS A 79 2.13 -9.86 15.33
C LYS A 79 2.80 -9.90 13.96
N PHE A 80 4.09 -9.55 13.88
CA PHE A 80 4.81 -9.53 12.61
C PHE A 80 5.09 -10.95 12.12
N GLU A 81 5.39 -11.89 13.02
CA GLU A 81 5.49 -13.32 12.69
C GLU A 81 4.17 -13.85 12.11
N ASP A 82 3.03 -13.55 12.75
CA ASP A 82 1.70 -13.91 12.24
C ASP A 82 1.42 -13.29 10.87
N MET A 83 1.80 -12.03 10.66
CA MET A 83 1.61 -11.35 9.37
C MET A 83 2.45 -11.99 8.27
N GLU A 84 3.67 -12.40 8.58
CA GLU A 84 4.56 -13.11 7.67
C GLU A 84 3.97 -14.48 7.29
N GLN A 85 3.53 -15.27 8.28
CA GLN A 85 2.89 -16.57 8.03
C GLN A 85 1.60 -16.41 7.21
N ALA A 86 0.75 -15.43 7.55
CA ALA A 86 -0.47 -15.15 6.79
C ALA A 86 -0.18 -14.70 5.34
N THR A 87 1.01 -14.15 5.08
CA THR A 87 1.41 -13.68 3.74
C THR A 87 2.04 -14.80 2.91
N TYR A 88 2.98 -15.55 3.48
CA TYR A 88 3.77 -16.54 2.72
C TYR A 88 3.26 -17.98 2.84
N ASN A 89 2.56 -18.32 3.93
CA ASN A 89 1.97 -19.65 4.17
C ASN A 89 0.48 -19.55 4.56
N PRO A 90 -0.37 -18.88 3.75
CA PRO A 90 -1.74 -18.55 4.15
C PRO A 90 -2.60 -19.78 4.47
N ALA A 91 -2.42 -20.89 3.76
CA ALA A 91 -3.21 -22.12 4.00
C ALA A 91 -2.89 -22.77 5.35
N GLU A 92 -1.60 -22.80 5.71
CA GLU A 92 -1.14 -23.32 7.01
C GLU A 92 -1.63 -22.40 8.13
N TYR A 93 -1.39 -21.09 7.99
CA TYR A 93 -1.86 -20.07 8.92
C TYR A 93 -3.37 -20.20 9.21
N LEU A 94 -4.21 -20.31 8.16
CA LEU A 94 -5.66 -20.44 8.31
C LEU A 94 -6.08 -21.76 8.99
N SER A 95 -5.30 -22.84 8.81
CA SER A 95 -5.58 -24.14 9.42
C SER A 95 -5.35 -24.15 10.93
N GLU A 96 -4.46 -23.29 11.42
CA GLU A 96 -4.12 -23.15 12.83
C GLU A 96 -5.08 -22.23 13.59
N ILE A 97 -5.89 -21.43 12.88
CA ILE A 97 -6.88 -20.55 13.52
C ILE A 97 -7.92 -21.42 14.27
N PRO A 98 -8.14 -21.18 15.58
CA PRO A 98 -9.11 -21.95 16.36
C PRO A 98 -10.54 -21.70 15.88
N ASP A 99 -11.41 -22.71 16.01
CA ASP A 99 -12.81 -22.63 15.56
C ASP A 99 -13.59 -21.46 16.20
N SER A 100 -13.23 -21.04 17.41
CA SER A 100 -13.81 -19.86 18.08
C SER A 100 -13.59 -18.54 17.34
N LEU A 101 -12.62 -18.48 16.41
CA LEU A 101 -12.32 -17.33 15.57
C LEU A 101 -12.80 -17.52 14.13
N LYS A 102 -13.50 -18.62 13.82
CA LYS A 102 -14.09 -18.88 12.49
C LYS A 102 -15.54 -18.41 12.46
N PHE A 103 -15.85 -17.58 11.48
CA PHE A 103 -17.15 -16.99 11.25
C PHE A 103 -17.55 -17.20 9.79
N LYS A 104 -18.80 -16.87 9.47
CA LYS A 104 -19.34 -17.00 8.14
C LYS A 104 -19.75 -15.66 7.57
N THR A 105 -19.48 -15.44 6.28
CA THR A 105 -20.09 -14.37 5.51
C THR A 105 -21.60 -14.62 5.36
N ALA A 106 -22.33 -13.64 4.84
CA ALA A 106 -23.76 -13.74 4.56
C ALA A 106 -24.11 -14.97 3.70
N ASN A 107 -23.23 -15.36 2.76
CA ASN A 107 -23.40 -16.51 1.89
C ASN A 107 -22.58 -17.75 2.31
N GLY A 108 -22.05 -17.77 3.54
CA GLY A 108 -21.47 -18.98 4.12
C GLY A 108 -19.98 -19.24 3.85
N ARG A 109 -19.24 -18.29 3.28
CA ARG A 109 -17.77 -18.40 3.16
C ARG A 109 -17.12 -18.22 4.54
N ASP A 110 -15.98 -18.88 4.76
CA ASP A 110 -15.22 -18.71 6.00
C ASP A 110 -14.53 -17.35 6.05
N VAL A 111 -14.66 -16.67 7.19
CA VAL A 111 -13.95 -15.44 7.54
C VAL A 111 -13.47 -15.52 8.98
N PHE A 112 -12.37 -14.83 9.30
CA PHE A 112 -11.63 -15.07 10.54
C PHE A 112 -11.47 -13.80 11.38
N GLY A 113 -11.61 -13.93 12.70
CA GLY A 113 -11.29 -12.86 13.66
C GLY A 113 -9.83 -12.91 14.14
N GLY A 114 -9.46 -11.99 15.04
CA GLY A 114 -8.25 -12.10 15.84
C GLY A 114 -6.94 -11.66 15.18
N GLY A 115 -6.94 -10.80 14.16
CA GLY A 115 -5.68 -10.38 13.55
C GLY A 115 -5.79 -9.53 12.29
N GLY A 116 -6.85 -8.73 12.18
CA GLY A 116 -7.19 -8.01 10.96
C GLY A 116 -8.12 -8.81 10.05
N VAL A 117 -8.58 -8.15 9.00
CA VAL A 117 -9.20 -8.77 7.82
C VAL A 117 -8.13 -9.57 7.07
N MET A 118 -8.35 -10.87 6.98
CA MET A 118 -7.63 -11.76 6.08
C MET A 118 -8.23 -11.64 4.66
N PRO A 119 -7.42 -11.36 3.62
CA PRO A 119 -7.88 -11.33 2.24
C PRO A 119 -8.46 -12.69 1.80
N ASP A 120 -9.42 -12.64 0.88
CA ASP A 120 -9.90 -13.83 0.16
C ASP A 120 -8.80 -14.37 -0.77
N ARG A 121 -7.99 -13.47 -1.33
CA ARG A 121 -6.79 -13.79 -2.10
C ARG A 121 -5.57 -13.06 -1.55
N VAL A 122 -4.63 -13.84 -1.06
CA VAL A 122 -3.34 -13.33 -0.59
C VAL A 122 -2.39 -13.20 -1.78
N ILE A 123 -1.83 -12.00 -1.94
CA ILE A 123 -0.78 -11.70 -2.91
C ILE A 123 0.46 -11.31 -2.11
N ALA A 124 1.47 -12.18 -2.13
CA ALA A 124 2.73 -11.91 -1.46
C ALA A 124 3.54 -10.84 -2.22
N PRO A 125 4.40 -10.05 -1.55
CA PRO A 125 5.25 -9.10 -2.23
C PRO A 125 6.20 -9.81 -3.20
N ASP A 126 6.28 -9.33 -4.44
CA ASP A 126 7.24 -9.81 -5.42
C ASP A 126 8.61 -9.16 -5.19
N SER A 127 9.50 -9.89 -4.51
CA SER A 127 10.87 -9.45 -4.27
C SER A 127 11.72 -9.37 -5.55
N THR A 128 11.25 -9.94 -6.66
CA THR A 128 11.90 -9.89 -7.97
C THR A 128 11.36 -8.80 -8.89
N SER A 129 10.31 -8.08 -8.46
CA SER A 129 9.74 -6.97 -9.21
C SER A 129 10.77 -5.85 -9.42
N ALA A 130 10.65 -5.16 -10.55
CA ALA A 130 11.46 -3.96 -10.83
C ALA A 130 11.22 -2.83 -9.79
N LEU A 131 10.07 -2.82 -9.10
CA LEU A 131 9.82 -1.92 -7.98
C LEU A 131 10.68 -2.26 -6.76
N SER A 132 11.02 -3.52 -6.55
CA SER A 132 11.81 -4.02 -5.42
C SER A 132 13.32 -3.81 -5.60
N ALA A 133 13.77 -3.35 -6.77
CA ALA A 133 15.17 -3.07 -7.03
C ALA A 133 15.76 -2.06 -6.02
N PRO A 134 16.94 -2.33 -5.42
CA PRO A 134 17.49 -1.50 -4.34
C PRO A 134 17.59 -0.01 -4.65
N ILE A 135 18.00 0.36 -5.87
CA ILE A 135 18.07 1.77 -6.29
C ILE A 135 16.69 2.43 -6.40
N VAL A 136 15.67 1.67 -6.82
CA VAL A 136 14.29 2.17 -6.90
C VAL A 136 13.75 2.41 -5.48
N GLN A 137 13.95 1.44 -4.58
CA GLN A 137 13.55 1.57 -3.17
C GLN A 137 14.28 2.73 -2.48
N ASN A 138 15.59 2.89 -2.74
CA ASN A 138 16.35 4.04 -2.26
C ASN A 138 15.76 5.36 -2.76
N SER A 139 15.47 5.46 -4.06
CA SER A 139 14.88 6.66 -4.65
C SER A 139 13.50 7.00 -4.07
N ILE A 140 12.64 5.99 -3.85
CA ILE A 140 11.33 6.16 -3.22
C ILE A 140 11.50 6.62 -1.77
N ALA A 141 12.32 5.94 -0.97
CA ALA A 141 12.53 6.23 0.44
C ALA A 141 13.11 7.63 0.67
N ARG A 142 14.02 8.06 -0.21
CA ARG A 142 14.63 9.40 -0.17
C ARG A 142 13.77 10.47 -0.84
N GLY A 143 12.75 10.07 -1.60
CA GLY A 143 11.82 10.98 -2.26
C GLY A 143 12.42 11.78 -3.41
N TYR A 144 13.47 11.28 -4.08
CA TYR A 144 14.18 12.06 -5.12
C TYR A 144 13.27 12.56 -6.22
N ALA A 145 12.38 11.71 -6.76
CA ALA A 145 11.44 12.10 -7.81
C ALA A 145 10.46 13.18 -7.33
N PHE A 146 10.03 13.15 -6.07
CA PHE A 146 9.16 14.17 -5.50
C PHE A 146 9.88 15.52 -5.37
N LEU A 147 11.10 15.51 -4.84
CA LEU A 147 11.91 16.70 -4.66
C LEU A 147 12.35 17.30 -6.00
N PHE A 148 12.69 16.45 -6.97
CA PHE A 148 13.00 16.85 -8.34
C PHE A 148 11.80 17.54 -8.99
N MET A 149 10.59 16.96 -8.88
CA MET A 149 9.38 17.60 -9.39
C MET A 149 9.07 18.93 -8.69
N ARG A 150 9.34 19.06 -7.39
CA ARG A 150 9.21 20.35 -6.70
C ARG A 150 10.13 21.40 -7.34
N ASN A 151 11.43 21.08 -7.47
CA ASN A 151 12.42 21.97 -8.05
C ASN A 151 12.10 22.34 -9.50
N LEU A 152 11.72 21.35 -10.32
CA LEU A 152 11.34 21.57 -11.72
C LEU A 152 10.15 22.53 -11.84
N PHE A 153 9.14 22.42 -10.98
CA PHE A 153 7.98 23.32 -11.01
C PHE A 153 8.27 24.71 -10.44
N ASP A 154 9.30 24.87 -9.62
CA ASP A 154 9.74 26.19 -9.16
C ASP A 154 10.42 26.97 -10.30
N ILE A 155 11.05 26.27 -11.25
CA ILE A 155 11.77 26.87 -12.40
C ILE A 155 10.88 26.96 -13.66
N GLN A 156 10.18 25.89 -14.00
CA GLN A 156 9.47 25.70 -15.28
C GLN A 156 7.95 25.50 -15.11
N GLY A 157 7.41 25.70 -13.90
CA GLY A 157 6.03 25.33 -13.60
C GLY A 157 4.95 26.09 -14.38
N GLU A 158 5.25 27.29 -14.88
CA GLU A 158 4.30 28.06 -15.72
C GLU A 158 4.14 27.41 -17.10
N GLU A 159 5.25 27.10 -17.78
CA GLU A 159 5.27 26.41 -19.08
C GLU A 159 4.60 25.04 -18.99
N LEU A 160 4.97 24.24 -17.98
CA LEU A 160 4.42 22.90 -17.77
C LEU A 160 2.91 22.92 -17.53
N ARG A 161 2.42 23.90 -16.75
CA ARG A 161 0.98 24.09 -16.55
C ARG A 161 0.28 24.56 -17.81
N SER A 162 0.83 25.56 -18.51
CA SER A 162 0.25 26.06 -19.75
C SER A 162 0.10 24.97 -20.81
N ARG A 163 0.99 23.98 -20.82
CA ARG A 163 0.95 22.87 -21.77
C ARG A 163 -0.07 21.78 -21.41
N TRP A 164 -0.18 21.43 -20.14
CA TRP A 164 -0.85 20.18 -19.73
C TRP A 164 -2.04 20.34 -18.80
N VAL A 165 -2.20 21.46 -18.08
CA VAL A 165 -3.16 21.54 -16.96
C VAL A 165 -4.62 21.29 -17.35
N GLU A 166 -4.99 21.56 -18.60
CA GLU A 166 -6.33 21.32 -19.14
C GLU A 166 -6.45 20.01 -19.94
N ASP A 167 -5.34 19.29 -20.18
CA ASP A 167 -5.29 18.09 -21.01
C ASP A 167 -4.63 16.91 -20.25
N GLN A 168 -5.36 16.41 -19.25
CA GLN A 168 -4.91 15.27 -18.45
C GLN A 168 -4.75 13.99 -19.29
N ASP A 169 -5.71 13.70 -20.18
CA ASP A 169 -5.68 12.49 -21.00
C ASP A 169 -4.54 12.51 -22.02
N GLY A 170 -4.29 13.67 -22.65
CA GLY A 170 -3.14 13.89 -23.50
C GLY A 170 -1.82 13.75 -22.74
N PHE A 171 -1.72 14.30 -21.52
CA PHE A 171 -0.54 14.09 -20.67
C PHE A 171 -0.31 12.60 -20.38
N LEU A 172 -1.35 11.90 -19.89
CA LEU A 172 -1.24 10.50 -19.49
C LEU A 172 -0.82 9.60 -20.67
N SER A 173 -1.32 9.89 -21.88
CA SER A 173 -1.02 9.10 -23.08
C SER A 173 0.30 9.47 -23.78
N GLN A 174 0.69 10.76 -23.80
CA GLN A 174 1.78 11.25 -24.65
C GLN A 174 3.05 11.63 -23.88
N PHE A 175 2.93 12.04 -22.61
CA PHE A 175 4.10 12.47 -21.86
C PHE A 175 5.07 11.31 -21.61
N LYS A 176 6.35 11.58 -21.87
CA LYS A 176 7.48 10.70 -21.60
C LYS A 176 8.63 11.51 -21.01
N VAL A 177 9.36 10.90 -20.08
CA VAL A 177 10.63 11.45 -19.59
C VAL A 177 11.64 11.34 -20.73
N ASP A 178 12.06 12.49 -21.27
CA ASP A 178 13.05 12.52 -22.33
C ASP A 178 14.48 12.35 -21.77
N PRO A 179 15.50 12.11 -22.63
CA PRO A 179 16.87 11.93 -22.16
C PRO A 179 17.44 13.13 -21.39
N ALA A 180 17.00 14.36 -21.66
CA ALA A 180 17.50 15.54 -20.96
C ALA A 180 16.93 15.60 -19.53
N MET A 181 15.61 15.44 -19.39
CA MET A 181 14.96 15.37 -18.09
C MET A 181 15.48 14.19 -17.24
N TRP A 182 15.79 13.06 -17.87
CA TRP A 182 16.42 11.93 -17.19
C TRP A 182 17.80 12.28 -16.61
N GLN A 183 18.66 12.96 -17.39
CA GLN A 183 19.96 13.41 -16.91
C GLN A 183 19.84 14.47 -15.80
N ASP A 184 18.91 15.41 -15.94
CA ASP A 184 18.63 16.42 -14.91
C ASP A 184 18.15 15.76 -13.61
N TYR A 185 17.29 14.75 -13.69
CA TYR A 185 16.85 13.95 -12.54
C TYR A 185 18.03 13.22 -11.89
N LEU A 186 18.89 12.54 -12.66
CA LEU A 186 20.04 11.83 -12.11
C LEU A 186 21.04 12.78 -11.45
N GLN A 187 21.29 13.94 -12.05
CA GLN A 187 22.15 14.96 -11.46
C GLN A 187 21.54 15.50 -10.16
N PHE A 188 20.24 15.76 -10.16
CA PHE A 188 19.51 16.19 -8.96
C PHE A 188 19.59 15.15 -7.85
N ALA A 189 19.29 13.88 -8.16
CA ALA A 189 19.32 12.80 -7.18
C ALA A 189 20.74 12.62 -6.59
N GLN A 190 21.80 12.74 -7.41
CA GLN A 190 23.17 12.69 -6.92
C GLN A 190 23.50 13.84 -5.97
N ASN A 191 23.03 15.05 -6.26
CA ASN A 191 23.20 16.20 -5.37
C ASN A 191 22.45 16.03 -4.04
N GLU A 192 21.33 15.31 -4.04
CA GLU A 192 20.53 14.98 -2.84
C GLU A 192 21.04 13.73 -2.10
N GLY A 193 22.11 13.09 -2.58
CA GLY A 193 22.81 12.01 -1.89
C GLY A 193 22.70 10.61 -2.53
N LEU A 194 22.19 10.49 -3.75
CA LEU A 194 22.32 9.26 -4.53
C LEU A 194 23.78 9.08 -4.98
N THR A 195 24.41 7.99 -4.58
CA THR A 195 25.78 7.66 -4.96
C THR A 195 25.80 6.69 -6.14
N ILE A 196 26.39 7.09 -7.27
CA ILE A 196 26.55 6.25 -8.47
C ILE A 196 28.04 6.06 -8.74
N GLY A 197 28.49 4.81 -8.89
CA GLY A 197 29.89 4.49 -9.14
C GLY A 197 30.38 3.32 -8.29
N GLU A 198 31.66 3.37 -7.91
CA GLU A 198 32.29 2.36 -7.07
C GLU A 198 32.21 2.74 -5.59
N GLY A 199 31.69 1.84 -4.75
CA GLY A 199 31.60 2.04 -3.30
C GLY A 199 30.59 1.10 -2.65
N GLU A 200 30.71 0.92 -1.33
CA GLU A 200 29.86 0.02 -0.54
C GLU A 200 28.38 0.43 -0.56
N ASP A 201 28.10 1.74 -0.54
CA ASP A 201 26.75 2.31 -0.60
C ASP A 201 26.42 2.94 -1.98
N SER A 202 27.13 2.55 -3.04
CA SER A 202 26.94 3.11 -4.39
C SER A 202 26.22 2.15 -5.31
N PHE A 203 25.39 2.70 -6.21
CA PHE A 203 24.77 1.93 -7.28
C PHE A 203 25.61 2.00 -8.55
N SER A 204 25.76 0.88 -9.25
CA SER A 204 26.41 0.85 -10.56
C SER A 204 25.55 1.53 -11.63
N MET A 205 26.20 1.99 -12.70
CA MET A 205 25.47 2.53 -13.85
C MET A 205 24.56 1.48 -14.51
N ASP A 206 24.91 0.19 -14.41
CA ASP A 206 24.08 -0.90 -14.94
C ASP A 206 22.78 -1.05 -14.12
N GLU A 207 22.83 -0.96 -12.80
CA GLU A 207 21.63 -0.94 -11.94
C GLU A 207 20.74 0.28 -12.25
N VAL A 208 21.35 1.46 -12.45
CA VAL A 208 20.64 2.68 -12.88
C VAL A 208 19.93 2.44 -14.21
N ASN A 209 20.62 1.84 -15.18
CA ASN A 209 20.06 1.55 -16.50
C ASN A 209 18.93 0.52 -16.45
N GLN A 210 19.07 -0.54 -15.65
CA GLN A 210 18.04 -1.56 -15.46
C GLN A 210 16.78 -0.99 -14.79
N ALA A 211 16.96 -0.09 -13.81
CA ALA A 211 15.86 0.54 -13.07
C ALA A 211 15.24 1.75 -13.79
N ARG A 212 15.80 2.19 -14.92
CA ARG A 212 15.42 3.44 -15.59
C ARG A 212 13.93 3.51 -15.92
N SER A 213 13.36 2.48 -16.56
CA SER A 213 11.94 2.48 -16.95
C SER A 213 11.00 2.64 -15.74
N THR A 214 11.33 1.99 -14.63
CA THR A 214 10.59 2.09 -13.37
C THR A 214 10.70 3.50 -12.79
N MET A 215 11.91 4.06 -12.74
CA MET A 215 12.13 5.43 -12.25
C MET A 215 11.47 6.48 -13.13
N GLU A 216 11.49 6.34 -14.47
CA GLU A 216 10.77 7.22 -15.40
C GLU A 216 9.26 7.19 -15.14
N THR A 217 8.70 6.02 -14.83
CA THR A 217 7.29 5.89 -14.45
C THR A 217 6.99 6.62 -13.15
N ILE A 218 7.87 6.52 -12.13
CA ILE A 218 7.74 7.26 -10.87
C ILE A 218 7.81 8.77 -11.12
N ILE A 219 8.75 9.24 -11.96
CA ILE A 219 8.88 10.65 -12.33
C ILE A 219 7.60 11.14 -13.02
N LYS A 220 7.10 10.40 -14.02
CA LYS A 220 5.84 10.70 -14.70
C LYS A 220 4.66 10.75 -13.72
N ALA A 221 4.57 9.81 -12.79
CA ALA A 221 3.51 9.78 -11.79
C ALA A 221 3.58 11.00 -10.86
N ARG A 222 4.78 11.42 -10.43
CA ARG A 222 4.96 12.63 -9.61
C ARG A 222 4.65 13.91 -10.38
N MET A 223 4.94 13.94 -11.67
CA MET A 223 4.53 15.05 -12.54
C MET A 223 3.01 15.11 -12.71
N ALA A 224 2.37 13.96 -12.95
CA ALA A 224 0.91 13.85 -13.01
C ALA A 224 0.28 14.36 -11.71
N GLN A 225 0.82 13.94 -10.56
CA GLN A 225 0.40 14.40 -9.24
C GLN A 225 0.47 15.92 -9.09
N ARG A 226 1.55 16.52 -9.60
CA ARG A 226 1.78 17.97 -9.48
C ARG A 226 0.87 18.79 -10.39
N LEU A 227 0.51 18.27 -11.56
CA LEU A 227 -0.38 18.92 -12.52
C LEU A 227 -1.86 18.76 -12.15
N PHE A 228 -2.27 17.56 -11.77
CA PHE A 228 -3.68 17.15 -11.71
C PHE A 228 -4.13 16.61 -10.35
N ARG A 229 -3.30 16.77 -9.31
CA ARG A 229 -3.50 16.24 -7.94
C ARG A 229 -3.28 14.73 -7.82
N SER A 230 -3.42 14.22 -6.61
CA SER A 230 -3.03 12.85 -6.23
C SER A 230 -3.75 11.76 -7.01
N GLU A 231 -4.95 12.02 -7.52
CA GLU A 231 -5.75 11.08 -8.28
C GLU A 231 -5.07 10.69 -9.60
N ALA A 232 -4.32 11.60 -10.23
CA ALA A 232 -3.61 11.32 -11.48
C ALA A 232 -2.29 10.55 -11.29
N TRP A 233 -1.82 10.41 -10.04
CA TRP A 233 -0.63 9.61 -9.73
C TRP A 233 -0.90 8.12 -9.94
N TYR A 234 -2.05 7.64 -9.43
CA TYR A 234 -2.36 6.21 -9.36
C TYR A 234 -2.44 5.53 -10.75
N PRO A 235 -3.14 6.07 -11.76
CA PRO A 235 -3.20 5.41 -13.08
C PRO A 235 -1.85 5.26 -13.77
N VAL A 236 -0.85 6.07 -13.40
CA VAL A 236 0.52 5.94 -13.90
C VAL A 236 1.29 4.92 -13.06
N PHE A 237 1.30 5.08 -11.74
CA PHE A 237 2.06 4.21 -10.85
C PHE A 237 1.57 2.76 -10.87
N ASN A 238 0.26 2.56 -10.95
CA ASN A 238 -0.37 1.24 -10.95
C ASN A 238 -0.03 0.39 -12.18
N GLN A 239 0.61 0.97 -13.22
CA GLN A 239 1.06 0.23 -14.41
C GLN A 239 2.26 -0.67 -14.15
N MET A 240 2.92 -0.51 -13.01
CA MET A 240 4.10 -1.31 -12.61
C MET A 240 3.93 -1.95 -11.23
N ASP A 241 2.72 -1.89 -10.66
CA ASP A 241 2.42 -2.49 -9.35
C ASP A 241 2.00 -3.96 -9.53
N PRO A 242 2.84 -4.94 -9.13
CA PRO A 242 2.55 -6.35 -9.35
C PRO A 242 1.29 -6.82 -8.61
N VAL A 243 0.96 -6.22 -7.48
CA VAL A 243 -0.24 -6.58 -6.71
C VAL A 243 -1.49 -6.18 -7.47
N ILE A 244 -1.47 -5.04 -8.15
CA ILE A 244 -2.57 -4.58 -8.99
C ILE A 244 -2.69 -5.46 -10.23
N GLU A 245 -1.57 -5.78 -10.89
CA GLU A 245 -1.56 -6.67 -12.05
C GLU A 245 -2.20 -8.02 -11.74
N GLU A 246 -1.80 -8.66 -10.64
CA GLU A 246 -2.36 -9.93 -10.23
C GLU A 246 -3.83 -9.80 -9.79
N ALA A 247 -4.19 -8.75 -9.05
CA ALA A 247 -5.59 -8.52 -8.65
C ALA A 247 -6.52 -8.35 -9.86
N MET A 248 -6.04 -7.75 -10.95
CA MET A 248 -6.81 -7.58 -12.19
C MET A 248 -7.09 -8.90 -12.91
N LEU A 249 -6.43 -10.01 -12.56
CA LEU A 249 -6.73 -11.33 -13.10
C LEU A 249 -7.90 -12.02 -12.39
N LEU A 250 -8.35 -11.49 -11.24
CA LEU A 250 -9.30 -12.16 -10.34
C LEU A 250 -10.77 -11.76 -10.56
N TRP A 251 -11.10 -11.03 -11.62
CA TRP A 251 -12.48 -10.55 -11.87
C TRP A 251 -13.51 -11.68 -12.02
N SER A 252 -13.13 -12.81 -12.61
CA SER A 252 -14.01 -13.98 -12.74
C SER A 252 -14.39 -14.54 -11.37
N GLU A 253 -13.42 -14.64 -10.45
CA GLU A 253 -13.65 -15.10 -9.08
C GLU A 253 -14.48 -14.10 -8.28
N ALA A 254 -14.16 -12.81 -8.37
CA ALA A 254 -14.93 -11.75 -7.71
C ALA A 254 -16.40 -11.75 -8.13
N ASN A 255 -16.67 -11.97 -9.43
CA ASN A 255 -18.04 -12.09 -9.94
C ASN A 255 -18.77 -13.32 -9.38
N SER A 256 -18.06 -14.42 -9.12
CA SER A 256 -18.66 -15.62 -8.54
C SER A 256 -19.13 -15.38 -7.10
N ILE A 257 -18.37 -14.62 -6.30
CA ILE A 257 -18.76 -14.23 -4.94
C ILE A 257 -20.04 -13.40 -4.93
N ASN A 258 -20.16 -12.42 -5.82
CA ASN A 258 -21.35 -11.56 -5.89
C ASN A 258 -22.59 -12.36 -6.36
N SER A 259 -22.42 -13.38 -7.19
CA SER A 259 -23.53 -14.22 -7.66
C SER A 259 -24.14 -15.11 -6.57
N LEU A 260 -23.45 -15.32 -5.44
CA LEU A 260 -23.97 -16.04 -4.28
C LEU A 260 -24.96 -15.22 -3.45
N GLY A 261 -25.00 -13.88 -3.65
CA GLY A 261 -25.79 -12.94 -2.84
C GLY A 261 -27.13 -12.53 -3.43
N ASN A 262 -27.62 -13.23 -4.46
CA ASN A 262 -28.94 -13.04 -5.07
C ASN A 262 -29.84 -14.25 -4.82
#